data_AF-A0A0G1JJX5-F1
#
_entry.id   AF-A0A0G1JJX5-F1
#
_cell.length_a   1.000
_cell.length_b   1.000
_cell.length_c   1.000
_cell.angle_alpha   90.00
_cell.angle_beta   90.00
_cell.angle_gamma   90.00
#
_symmetry.space_group_name_H-M   'P 1'
#
loop_
_entity.id
_entity.type
_entity.pdbx_description
1 polymer ?
#
loop_
_entity_poly.entity_id
_entity_poly.type
_entity_poly.pdbx_seq_one_letter_code
_entity_poly.pdbx_strand_id
1 'polypeptide(L)'
;MNLEKRESDNSRHYLVTVISEEGTVAVESSIKPLLGGYISMRKYGNPDYCPSATRHHRKAKAETGQMKNLIYFDSVETAVLCGYSPCGNCWIRGDMAVTRWKEYIDACNKFGIVSIPEPKVISNTK
;
A
#
# COMPACT_ATOMS: atom_id res chain seq x y z
N MET A 1 -19.86 39.47 19.02
CA MET A 1 -19.37 38.81 17.79
C MET A 1 -18.61 37.56 18.20
N ASN A 2 -19.28 36.41 18.17
CA ASN A 2 -18.67 35.13 18.50
C ASN A 2 -17.82 34.69 17.31
N LEU A 3 -16.49 34.79 17.45
CA LEU A 3 -15.59 34.00 16.63
C LEU A 3 -15.61 32.58 17.18
N GLU A 4 -16.52 31.77 16.67
CA GLU A 4 -16.45 30.32 16.83
C GLU A 4 -15.12 29.87 16.25
N LYS A 5 -14.22 29.43 17.15
CA LYS A 5 -13.05 28.63 16.79
C LYS A 5 -13.58 27.43 16.01
N ARG A 6 -13.40 27.46 14.68
CA ARG A 6 -13.43 26.24 13.88
C ARG A 6 -12.22 25.43 14.34
N GLU A 7 -12.42 24.59 15.35
CA GLU A 7 -11.56 23.43 15.55
C GLU A 7 -11.57 22.70 14.21
N SER A 8 -10.46 22.79 13.49
CA SER A 8 -10.26 22.03 12.27
C SER A 8 -10.24 20.58 12.68
N ASP A 9 -11.40 19.93 12.60
CA ASP A 9 -11.54 18.48 12.63
C ASP A 9 -10.75 17.94 11.43
N ASN A 10 -9.46 17.71 11.67
CA ASN A 10 -8.49 17.29 10.67
C ASN A 10 -8.51 15.75 10.60
N SER A 11 -9.71 15.15 10.70
CA SER A 11 -9.93 13.74 10.47
C SER A 11 -9.68 13.47 8.99
N ARG A 12 -8.45 13.11 8.65
CA ARG A 12 -8.13 12.65 7.31
C ARG A 12 -8.85 11.34 7.08
N HIS A 13 -9.84 11.36 6.20
CA HIS A 13 -10.49 10.15 5.71
C HIS A 13 -9.66 9.54 4.58
N TYR A 14 -9.56 8.22 4.57
CA TYR A 14 -8.89 7.41 3.56
C TYR A 14 -9.92 6.51 2.90
N LEU A 15 -9.89 6.43 1.57
CA LEU A 15 -10.59 5.39 0.83
C LEU A 15 -9.71 4.14 0.80
N VAL A 16 -10.17 3.10 1.46
CA VAL A 16 -9.46 1.84 1.66
C VAL A 16 -10.18 0.75 0.90
N THR A 17 -9.45 0.04 0.05
CA THR A 17 -10.00 -1.12 -0.64
C THR A 17 -9.97 -2.30 0.32
N VAL A 18 -11.09 -3.02 0.41
CA VAL A 18 -11.30 -4.21 1.26
C VAL A 18 -11.90 -5.34 0.43
N ILE A 19 -11.80 -6.58 0.91
CA ILE A 19 -12.50 -7.73 0.31
C ILE A 19 -13.96 -7.79 0.84
N SER A 20 -14.90 -7.97 -0.07
CA SER A 20 -16.32 -8.27 0.20
C SER A 20 -16.74 -9.58 -0.46
N GLU A 21 -17.98 -10.03 -0.22
CA GLU A 21 -18.54 -11.24 -0.84
C GLU A 21 -18.57 -11.17 -2.38
N GLU A 22 -18.67 -9.96 -2.93
CA GLU A 22 -18.78 -9.69 -4.38
C GLU A 22 -17.42 -9.38 -5.04
N GLY A 23 -16.34 -9.34 -4.26
CA GLY A 23 -14.99 -9.02 -4.75
C GLY A 23 -14.29 -8.00 -3.87
N THR A 24 -13.95 -6.84 -4.43
CA THR A 24 -13.27 -5.76 -3.69
C THR A 24 -14.05 -4.46 -3.77
N VAL A 25 -14.22 -3.77 -2.65
CA VAL A 25 -14.94 -2.49 -2.56
C VAL A 25 -14.10 -1.46 -1.81
N ALA A 26 -14.33 -0.17 -2.10
CA ALA A 26 -13.71 0.92 -1.37
C ALA A 26 -14.62 1.37 -0.22
N VAL A 27 -14.07 1.44 0.99
CA VAL A 27 -14.75 1.94 2.19
C VAL A 27 -13.98 3.11 2.78
N GLU A 28 -14.69 4.01 3.44
CA GLU A 28 -14.06 5.11 4.17
C GLU A 28 -13.48 4.62 5.50
N SER A 29 -12.29 5.11 5.83
CA SER A 29 -11.61 4.87 7.10
C SER A 29 -11.01 6.16 7.64
N SER A 30 -11.10 6.39 8.93
CA SER A 30 -10.36 7.45 9.64
C SER A 30 -8.93 7.03 9.99
N ILE A 31 -8.62 5.74 9.89
CA ILE A 31 -7.29 5.17 10.16
C ILE A 31 -6.56 4.98 8.84
N LYS A 32 -5.34 5.52 8.76
CA LYS A 32 -4.48 5.34 7.60
C LYS A 32 -4.02 3.87 7.51
N PRO A 33 -4.27 3.17 6.39
CA PRO A 33 -3.81 1.80 6.24
C PRO A 33 -2.30 1.68 6.11
N LEU A 34 -1.77 0.53 6.52
CA LEU A 34 -0.35 0.21 6.42
C LEU A 34 0.10 -0.06 4.97
N LEU A 35 -0.84 -0.36 4.06
CA LEU A 35 -0.57 -0.73 2.67
C LEU A 35 -1.05 0.34 1.70
N GLY A 36 -0.15 0.78 0.83
CA GLY A 36 -0.45 1.63 -0.31
C GLY A 36 -0.04 0.99 -1.62
N GLY A 37 -0.93 1.00 -2.60
CA GLY A 37 -0.75 0.56 -3.99
C GLY A 37 -0.48 1.72 -4.94
N TYR A 38 0.61 1.62 -5.70
CA TYR A 38 0.91 2.55 -6.78
C TYR A 38 0.28 2.05 -8.09
N ILE A 39 -0.81 2.69 -8.53
CA ILE A 39 -1.62 2.21 -9.66
C ILE A 39 -0.77 2.00 -10.92
N SER A 40 0.11 2.96 -11.22
CA SER A 40 0.97 2.94 -12.42
C SER A 40 1.95 1.78 -12.45
N MET A 41 2.35 1.27 -11.29
CA MET A 41 3.34 0.19 -11.17
C MET A 41 2.72 -1.15 -10.81
N ARG A 42 1.43 -1.18 -10.41
CA ARG A 42 0.77 -2.36 -9.82
C ARG A 42 1.62 -3.00 -8.70
N LYS A 43 2.22 -2.14 -7.87
CA LYS A 43 2.98 -2.55 -6.68
C LYS A 43 2.39 -1.99 -5.41
N TYR A 44 2.28 -2.80 -4.37
CA TYR A 44 1.92 -2.35 -3.04
C TYR A 44 3.13 -2.34 -2.09
N GLY A 45 3.05 -1.54 -1.04
CA GLY A 45 4.05 -1.51 0.02
C GLY A 45 3.74 -0.42 1.04
N ASN A 46 4.76 0.03 1.75
CA ASN A 46 4.58 1.05 2.78
C ASN A 46 4.26 2.42 2.13
N PRO A 47 3.08 3.03 2.43
CA PRO A 47 2.66 4.30 1.84
C PRO A 47 3.42 5.51 2.39
N ASP A 48 3.97 5.42 3.61
CA ASP A 48 4.77 6.47 4.24
C ASP A 48 6.21 6.48 3.71
N TYR A 49 6.76 5.31 3.40
CA TYR A 49 8.13 5.17 2.97
C TYR A 49 8.32 4.07 1.92
N CYS A 50 8.59 4.51 0.70
CA CYS A 50 9.07 3.62 -0.36
C CYS A 50 10.20 4.32 -1.13
N PRO A 51 11.47 3.90 -1.08
CA PRO A 51 12.58 4.62 -1.73
C PRO A 51 12.36 4.85 -3.23
N SER A 52 11.78 3.87 -3.93
CA SER A 52 11.47 3.98 -5.35
C SER A 52 10.27 4.88 -5.62
N ALA A 53 9.19 4.75 -4.85
CA ALA A 53 8.00 5.54 -5.08
C ALA A 53 8.10 6.96 -4.51
N THR A 54 8.78 7.16 -3.37
CA THR A 54 9.06 8.48 -2.80
C THR A 54 9.94 9.33 -3.70
N ARG A 55 10.86 8.78 -4.51
CA ARG A 55 11.57 9.60 -5.51
C ARG A 55 10.60 10.17 -6.54
N HIS A 56 9.75 9.34 -7.14
CA HIS A 56 8.75 9.77 -8.13
C HIS A 56 7.63 10.62 -7.53
N HIS A 57 7.20 10.31 -6.31
CA HIS A 57 6.11 11.01 -5.60
C HIS A 57 6.56 12.31 -4.97
N ARG A 58 7.80 12.40 -4.45
CA ARG A 58 8.36 13.69 -4.01
C ARG A 58 8.50 14.61 -5.20
N LYS A 59 8.94 14.09 -6.35
CA LYS A 59 8.98 14.84 -7.61
C LYS A 59 7.58 15.30 -8.04
N ALA A 60 6.61 14.39 -8.16
CA ALA A 60 5.24 14.72 -8.54
C ALA A 60 4.55 15.67 -7.55
N LYS A 61 4.75 15.48 -6.24
CA LYS A 61 4.24 16.39 -5.20
C LYS A 61 4.91 17.77 -5.29
N ALA A 62 6.21 17.83 -5.56
CA ALA A 62 6.92 19.10 -5.74
C ALA A 62 6.47 19.82 -7.02
N GLU A 63 6.19 19.09 -8.10
CA GLU A 63 5.80 19.66 -9.39
C GLU A 63 4.30 20.01 -9.47
N THR A 64 3.42 19.21 -8.87
CA THR A 64 1.96 19.33 -9.07
C THR A 64 1.16 19.44 -7.77
N GLY A 65 1.80 19.43 -6.59
CA GLY A 65 1.11 19.49 -5.29
C GLY A 65 0.27 18.27 -4.92
N GLN A 66 0.24 17.22 -5.77
CA GLN A 66 -0.64 16.06 -5.62
C GLN A 66 0.17 14.76 -5.58
N MET A 67 -0.22 13.82 -4.72
CA MET A 67 0.26 12.43 -4.79
C MET A 67 -0.68 11.64 -5.70
N LYS A 68 -0.45 11.68 -7.01
CA LYS A 68 -1.27 10.94 -7.98
C LYS A 68 -1.09 9.43 -7.77
N ASN A 69 -2.16 8.66 -8.02
CA ASN A 69 -2.12 7.21 -8.22
C ASN A 69 -1.80 6.33 -6.99
N LEU A 70 -2.20 6.75 -5.78
CA LEU A 70 -2.11 5.93 -4.57
C LEU A 70 -3.49 5.39 -4.18
N ILE A 71 -3.62 4.07 -4.08
CA ILE A 71 -4.78 3.37 -3.51
C ILE A 71 -4.34 2.78 -2.17
N TYR A 72 -5.23 2.69 -1.19
CA TYR A 72 -4.94 1.98 0.06
C TYR A 72 -5.61 0.62 0.10
N PHE A 73 -4.95 -0.34 0.75
CA PHE A 73 -5.48 -1.68 0.99
C PHE A 73 -5.50 -1.95 2.50
N ASP A 74 -6.51 -2.66 2.97
CA ASP A 74 -6.59 -3.13 4.36
C ASP A 74 -5.64 -4.31 4.64
N SER A 75 -5.38 -5.13 3.62
CA SER A 75 -4.66 -6.39 3.75
C SER A 75 -3.82 -6.73 2.51
N VAL A 76 -2.88 -7.66 2.68
CA VAL A 76 -2.08 -8.21 1.57
C VAL A 76 -3.00 -8.95 0.61
N GLU A 77 -3.99 -9.68 1.12
CA GLU A 77 -5.00 -10.36 0.33
C GLU A 77 -5.72 -9.40 -0.61
N THR A 78 -6.21 -8.27 -0.11
CA THR A 78 -6.92 -7.30 -0.95
C THR A 78 -6.01 -6.72 -2.03
N ALA A 79 -4.76 -6.40 -1.68
CA ALA A 79 -3.78 -5.91 -2.66
C ALA A 79 -3.54 -6.94 -3.78
N VAL A 80 -3.36 -8.21 -3.41
CA VAL A 80 -3.16 -9.33 -4.35
C VAL A 80 -4.38 -9.54 -5.24
N LEU A 81 -5.59 -9.54 -4.66
CA LEU A 81 -6.85 -9.68 -5.41
C LEU A 81 -7.04 -8.54 -6.42
N CYS A 82 -6.58 -7.33 -6.09
CA CYS A 82 -6.57 -6.17 -6.99
C CYS A 82 -5.46 -6.22 -8.07
N GLY A 83 -4.68 -7.31 -8.11
CA GLY A 83 -3.59 -7.52 -9.07
C GLY A 83 -2.31 -6.77 -8.74
N TYR A 84 -2.06 -6.46 -7.46
CA TYR A 84 -0.83 -5.80 -7.02
C TYR A 84 0.18 -6.81 -6.49
N SER A 85 1.45 -6.60 -6.85
CA SER A 85 2.60 -7.34 -6.34
C SER A 85 3.33 -6.57 -5.25
N PRO A 86 4.06 -7.22 -4.32
CA PRO A 86 4.77 -6.50 -3.28
C PRO A 86 5.96 -5.73 -3.85
N CYS A 87 6.23 -4.55 -3.29
CA CYS A 87 7.40 -3.75 -3.62
C CYS A 87 8.66 -4.33 -2.96
N GLY A 88 9.61 -4.80 -3.78
CA GLY A 88 10.92 -5.29 -3.31
C GLY A 88 11.81 -4.24 -2.63
N ASN A 89 11.52 -2.94 -2.77
CA ASN A 89 12.35 -1.88 -2.18
C ASN A 89 11.93 -1.48 -0.76
N CYS A 90 10.65 -1.64 -0.42
CA CYS A 90 10.10 -1.14 0.85
C CYS A 90 9.26 -2.15 1.62
N TRP A 91 8.64 -3.12 0.94
CA TRP A 91 7.82 -4.12 1.58
C TRP A 91 8.62 -5.38 1.89
N ILE A 92 9.26 -5.94 0.86
CA ILE A 92 10.09 -7.17 0.95
C ILE A 92 11.56 -6.78 1.16
N ARG A 93 11.85 -6.11 2.28
CA ARG A 93 13.21 -5.73 2.67
C ARG A 93 13.36 -5.67 4.19
N GLY A 94 14.57 -5.97 4.68
CA GLY A 94 14.88 -5.95 6.10
C GLY A 94 14.37 -7.20 6.82
N ASP A 95 14.27 -7.11 8.15
CA ASP A 95 14.07 -8.29 9.01
C ASP A 95 12.70 -8.95 8.82
N MET A 96 11.71 -8.20 8.30
CA MET A 96 10.37 -8.73 7.98
C MET A 96 10.23 -9.26 6.55
N ALA A 97 11.28 -9.21 5.73
CA ALA A 97 11.17 -9.55 4.31
C ALA A 97 10.62 -10.95 4.06
N VAL A 98 11.15 -11.96 4.78
CA VAL A 98 10.73 -13.36 4.68
C VAL A 98 9.26 -13.52 5.06
N THR A 99 8.85 -12.95 6.20
CA THR A 99 7.47 -13.02 6.69
C THR A 99 6.49 -12.39 5.68
N ARG A 100 6.79 -11.18 5.21
CA ARG A 100 5.94 -10.48 4.23
C ARG A 100 5.92 -11.15 2.86
N TRP A 101 7.00 -11.81 2.48
CA TRP A 101 7.04 -12.61 1.27
C TRP A 101 6.12 -13.83 1.40
N LYS A 102 6.17 -14.51 2.56
CA LYS A 102 5.26 -15.62 2.86
C LYS A 102 3.79 -15.17 2.85
N GLU A 103 3.46 -14.04 3.47
CA GLU A 103 2.10 -13.46 3.42
C GLU A 103 1.60 -13.25 1.99
N TYR A 104 2.47 -12.75 1.10
CA TYR A 104 2.16 -12.59 -0.32
C TYR A 104 1.90 -13.93 -1.02
N ILE A 105 2.76 -14.93 -0.79
CA ILE A 105 2.60 -16.27 -1.38
C ILE A 105 1.32 -16.94 -0.87
N ASP A 106 1.03 -16.84 0.43
CA ASP A 106 -0.18 -17.40 1.04
C ASP A 106 -1.44 -16.75 0.44
N ALA A 107 -1.44 -15.43 0.24
CA ALA A 107 -2.52 -14.73 -0.45
C ALA A 107 -2.67 -15.16 -1.92
N CYS A 108 -1.58 -15.28 -2.67
CA CYS A 108 -1.62 -15.80 -4.04
C CYS A 108 -2.23 -17.21 -4.10
N ASN A 109 -1.80 -18.11 -3.22
CA ASN A 109 -2.31 -19.48 -3.13
C ASN A 109 -3.80 -19.51 -2.80
N LYS A 110 -4.24 -18.68 -1.83
CA LYS A 110 -5.65 -18.58 -1.41
C LYS A 110 -6.58 -18.23 -2.58
N PHE A 111 -6.13 -17.40 -3.51
CA PHE A 111 -6.93 -16.93 -4.64
C PHE A 111 -6.59 -17.61 -5.98
N GLY A 112 -5.71 -18.61 -5.99
CA GLY A 112 -5.27 -19.28 -7.22
C GLY A 112 -4.53 -18.34 -8.20
N ILE A 113 -3.91 -17.28 -7.68
CA ILE A 113 -3.15 -16.30 -8.46
C ILE A 113 -1.70 -16.78 -8.58
N VAL A 114 -1.15 -16.74 -9.80
CA VAL A 114 0.26 -17.05 -10.03
C VAL A 114 1.12 -15.98 -9.38
N SER A 115 1.95 -16.38 -8.42
CA SER A 115 2.89 -15.48 -7.75
C SER A 115 4.04 -15.10 -8.67
N ILE A 116 4.60 -13.91 -8.44
CA ILE A 116 5.86 -13.53 -9.09
C ILE A 116 7.03 -14.27 -8.45
N PRO A 117 8.15 -14.50 -9.18
CA PRO A 117 9.34 -15.10 -8.60
C PRO A 117 9.88 -14.31 -7.41
N GLU A 118 10.47 -15.03 -6.46
CA GLU A 118 11.11 -14.44 -5.29
C GLU A 118 12.23 -13.46 -5.69
N PRO A 119 12.22 -12.23 -5.16
CA PRO A 119 13.27 -11.27 -5.48
C PRO A 119 14.62 -11.74 -4.92
N LYS A 120 15.70 -11.55 -5.68
CA LYS A 120 17.08 -12.01 -5.37
C LYS A 120 17.72 -11.43 -4.08
N VAL A 121 17.00 -10.66 -3.26
CA VAL A 121 17.56 -9.99 -2.08
C VAL A 121 16.74 -10.34 -0.84
N ILE A 122 17.00 -11.54 -0.30
CA ILE A 122 16.53 -11.95 1.01
C ILE A 122 17.70 -12.57 1.76
N SER A 123 18.66 -11.73 2.14
CA SER A 123 19.53 -12.02 3.28
C SER A 123 20.10 -10.70 3.83
N ASN A 124 19.57 -10.26 4.97
CA ASN A 124 20.46 -9.67 5.96
C ASN A 124 21.22 -10.86 6.58
N THR A 125 22.23 -11.36 5.87
CA THR A 125 23.31 -12.12 6.53
C THR A 125 24.01 -11.11 7.43
N LYS A 126 23.63 -11.09 8.71
CA LYS A 126 24.57 -10.71 9.77
C LYS A 126 25.41 -11.92 10.09
#